data_AF-K1UTI5-F1
#
_entry.id   AF-K1UTI5-F1
#
_cell.length_a   1.000
_cell.length_b   1.000
_cell.length_c   1.000
_cell.angle_alpha   90.00
_cell.angle_beta   90.00
_cell.angle_gamma   90.00
#
_symmetry.space_group_name_H-M   'P 1'
#
loop_
_entity.id
_entity.type
_entity.pdbx_description
1 polymer ?
#
loop_
_entity_poly.entity_id
_entity_poly.type
_entity_poly.pdbx_seq_one_letter_code
_entity_poly.pdbx_strand_id
1 'polypeptide(L)'
;NAILANVKENGDKALFQYTKDFDKADINASNIKVTEEEINEAYDRLENPELVQVIRRSLKNIKEYHEKQKQYSWFDSKPDGSILGQKVTPLSRVGVYVPGGKAAYPSSVLMNVIPAKVAGVEQIVMVTPPGKDGKVNPNTLVAANEAGVDVIYKVGGAQAIAALAYGTESIAKVDKIVGPGNIYVA
;
A
#
# COMPACT_ATOMS: atom_id res chain seq x y z
N ASN A 1 -12.85 16.11 -9.19
CA ASN A 1 -13.49 14.85 -9.65
C ASN A 1 -13.15 14.42 -11.08
N ALA A 2 -12.74 15.32 -12.00
CA ALA A 2 -12.44 14.92 -13.38
C ALA A 2 -11.37 13.82 -13.49
N ILE A 3 -10.33 13.85 -12.66
CA ILE A 3 -9.27 12.81 -12.63
C ILE A 3 -9.86 11.44 -12.30
N LEU A 4 -10.72 11.36 -11.28
CA LEU A 4 -11.35 10.09 -10.87
C LEU A 4 -12.23 9.51 -11.96
N ALA A 5 -13.07 10.34 -12.59
CA ALA A 5 -13.93 9.92 -13.69
C ALA A 5 -13.10 9.43 -14.89
N ASN A 6 -12.05 10.15 -15.24
CA ASN A 6 -11.19 9.78 -16.35
C ASN A 6 -10.46 8.44 -16.12
N VAL A 7 -9.94 8.19 -14.90
CA VAL A 7 -9.33 6.89 -14.58
C VAL A 7 -10.35 5.76 -14.58
N LYS A 8 -11.58 6.01 -14.11
CA LYS A 8 -12.65 5.03 -14.15
C LYS A 8 -13.06 4.65 -15.58
N GLU A 9 -13.08 5.62 -16.49
CA GLU A 9 -13.50 5.41 -17.88
C GLU A 9 -12.37 4.89 -18.78
N ASN A 10 -11.14 5.36 -18.57
CA ASN A 10 -10.02 5.15 -19.48
C ASN A 10 -8.85 4.34 -18.87
N GLY A 11 -8.99 3.85 -17.63
CA GLY A 11 -8.08 2.88 -17.03
C GLY A 11 -6.60 3.30 -17.04
N ASP A 12 -5.74 2.36 -17.39
CA ASP A 12 -4.29 2.51 -17.48
C ASP A 12 -3.86 3.71 -18.33
N LYS A 13 -4.57 3.99 -19.43
CA LYS A 13 -4.24 5.12 -20.30
C LYS A 13 -4.30 6.45 -19.55
N ALA A 14 -5.35 6.68 -18.77
CA ALA A 14 -5.47 7.89 -17.96
C ALA A 14 -4.47 7.89 -16.81
N LEU A 15 -4.28 6.75 -16.16
CA LEU A 15 -3.32 6.58 -15.05
C LEU A 15 -1.90 6.98 -15.49
N PHE A 16 -1.41 6.41 -16.60
CA PHE A 16 -0.07 6.67 -17.12
C PHE A 16 0.10 8.10 -17.61
N GLN A 17 -0.92 8.67 -18.26
CA GLN A 17 -0.90 10.07 -18.67
C GLN A 17 -0.74 11.01 -17.46
N TYR A 18 -1.50 10.79 -16.39
CA TYR A 18 -1.39 11.61 -15.17
C TYR A 18 -0.05 11.41 -14.44
N THR A 19 0.49 10.20 -14.39
CA THR A 19 1.83 9.96 -13.84
C THR A 19 2.89 10.72 -14.64
N LYS A 20 2.81 10.73 -15.97
CA LYS A 20 3.69 11.52 -16.83
C LYS A 20 3.54 13.02 -16.62
N ASP A 21 2.30 13.50 -16.47
CA ASP A 21 2.02 14.93 -16.34
C ASP A 21 2.39 15.49 -14.95
N PHE A 22 2.13 14.74 -13.88
CA PHE A 22 2.35 15.19 -12.51
C PHE A 22 3.71 14.78 -11.96
N ASP A 23 4.09 13.51 -12.11
CA ASP A 23 5.34 12.96 -11.55
C ASP A 23 6.53 13.10 -12.53
N LYS A 24 6.26 13.43 -13.79
CA LYS A 24 7.26 13.55 -14.87
C LYS A 24 8.02 12.25 -15.12
N ALA A 25 7.38 11.12 -14.85
CA ALA A 25 7.93 9.78 -15.04
C ALA A 25 7.22 9.06 -16.18
N ASP A 26 7.98 8.37 -17.03
CA ASP A 26 7.42 7.56 -18.12
C ASP A 26 7.09 6.16 -17.62
N ILE A 27 5.89 6.03 -17.04
CA ILE A 27 5.36 4.77 -16.51
C ILE A 27 4.32 4.20 -17.48
N ASN A 28 4.38 2.90 -17.70
CA ASN A 28 3.46 2.12 -18.52
C ASN A 28 3.27 0.70 -17.94
N ALA A 29 2.48 -0.12 -18.63
CA ALA A 29 2.13 -1.46 -18.15
C ALA A 29 3.35 -2.38 -17.89
N SER A 30 4.48 -2.17 -18.58
CA SER A 30 5.67 -3.00 -18.40
C SER A 30 6.55 -2.60 -17.21
N ASN A 31 6.39 -1.39 -16.65
CA ASN A 31 7.26 -0.87 -15.59
C ASN A 31 6.53 -0.26 -14.38
N ILE A 32 5.19 -0.24 -14.40
CA ILE A 32 4.36 0.28 -13.30
C ILE A 32 4.57 -0.48 -11.99
N LYS A 33 4.74 -1.81 -12.07
CA LYS A 33 4.99 -2.67 -10.92
C LYS A 33 6.46 -2.61 -10.56
N VAL A 34 6.77 -2.41 -9.28
CA VAL A 34 8.15 -2.52 -8.78
C VAL A 34 8.60 -3.97 -8.87
N THR A 35 9.81 -4.20 -9.38
CA THR A 35 10.37 -5.55 -9.53
C THR A 35 11.22 -5.96 -8.32
N GLU A 36 11.53 -7.25 -8.20
CA GLU A 36 12.45 -7.74 -7.16
C GLU A 36 13.85 -7.15 -7.31
N GLU A 37 14.31 -6.93 -8.55
CA GLU A 37 15.58 -6.28 -8.83
C GLU A 37 15.63 -4.84 -8.30
N GLU A 38 14.54 -4.08 -8.45
CA GLU A 38 14.44 -2.73 -7.89
C GLU A 38 14.42 -2.73 -6.36
N ILE A 39 13.83 -3.75 -5.75
CA ILE A 39 13.87 -3.94 -4.29
C ILE A 39 15.30 -4.24 -3.84
N ASN A 40 15.99 -5.17 -4.51
CA ASN A 40 17.39 -5.50 -4.19
C ASN A 40 18.31 -4.29 -4.36
N GLU A 41 18.15 -3.56 -5.48
CA GLU A 41 18.86 -2.31 -5.73
C GLU A 41 18.59 -1.27 -4.62
N ALA A 42 17.37 -1.23 -4.08
CA ALA A 42 17.04 -0.32 -2.98
C ALA A 42 17.80 -0.65 -1.68
N TYR A 43 18.04 -1.93 -1.38
CA TYR A 43 18.88 -2.32 -0.24
C TYR A 43 20.33 -1.85 -0.42
N ASP A 44 20.88 -2.01 -1.61
CA ASP A 44 22.27 -1.60 -1.93
C ASP A 44 22.45 -0.07 -1.90
N ARG A 45 21.36 0.68 -2.13
CA ARG A 45 21.35 2.15 -2.17
C ARG A 45 21.01 2.83 -0.85
N LEU A 46 20.87 2.08 0.24
CA LEU A 46 20.61 2.68 1.55
C LEU A 46 21.81 3.51 2.00
N GLU A 47 21.59 4.80 2.24
CA GLU A 47 22.61 5.70 2.80
C GLU A 47 23.01 5.30 4.23
N ASN A 48 22.07 4.72 4.99
CA ASN A 48 22.30 4.21 6.33
C ASN A 48 21.93 2.71 6.40
N PRO A 49 22.91 1.80 6.37
CA PRO A 49 22.67 0.36 6.49
C PRO A 49 21.99 -0.06 7.81
N GLU A 50 22.15 0.70 8.89
CA GLU A 50 21.48 0.41 10.17
C GLU A 50 19.97 0.59 10.11
N LEU A 51 19.46 1.31 9.09
CA LEU A 51 18.03 1.53 8.89
C LEU A 51 17.24 0.22 8.84
N VAL A 52 17.78 -0.84 8.23
CA VAL A 52 17.13 -2.15 8.16
C VAL A 52 16.91 -2.73 9.55
N GLN A 53 17.90 -2.61 10.44
CA GLN A 53 17.79 -3.10 11.81
C GLN A 53 16.75 -2.30 12.61
N VAL A 54 16.70 -0.98 12.41
CA VAL A 54 15.68 -0.11 13.00
C VAL A 54 14.29 -0.49 12.51
N ILE A 55 14.11 -0.68 11.20
CA ILE A 55 12.85 -1.12 10.58
C ILE A 55 12.39 -2.44 11.19
N ARG A 56 13.26 -3.45 11.26
CA ARG A 56 12.92 -4.77 11.83
C ARG A 56 12.52 -4.68 13.31
N ARG A 57 13.21 -3.87 14.10
CA ARG A 57 12.85 -3.62 15.50
C ARG A 57 11.50 -2.94 15.62
N SER A 58 11.26 -1.88 14.85
CA SER A 58 9.97 -1.19 14.80
C SER A 58 8.85 -2.14 14.36
N LEU A 59 9.09 -2.96 13.34
CA LEU A 59 8.14 -3.95 12.86
C LEU A 59 7.71 -4.90 13.97
N LYS A 60 8.67 -5.46 14.71
CA LYS A 60 8.40 -6.35 15.84
C LYS A 60 7.49 -5.68 16.87
N ASN A 61 7.84 -4.46 17.31
CA ASN A 61 7.09 -3.73 18.33
C ASN A 61 5.66 -3.40 17.86
N ILE A 62 5.51 -2.94 16.62
CA ILE A 62 4.20 -2.61 16.03
C ILE A 62 3.34 -3.88 15.92
N LYS A 63 3.93 -4.98 15.47
CA LYS A 63 3.26 -6.28 15.33
C LYS A 63 2.76 -6.78 16.68
N GLU A 64 3.63 -6.85 17.69
CA GLU A 64 3.28 -7.31 19.04
C GLU A 64 2.14 -6.49 19.67
N TYR A 65 2.11 -5.17 19.41
CA TYR A 65 1.02 -4.32 19.88
C TYR A 65 -0.30 -4.64 19.18
N HIS A 66 -0.30 -4.71 17.84
CA HIS A 66 -1.53 -4.96 17.08
C HIS A 66 -2.05 -6.40 17.25
N GLU A 67 -1.18 -7.37 17.50
CA GLU A 67 -1.59 -8.75 17.82
C GLU A 67 -2.45 -8.81 19.09
N LYS A 68 -2.15 -7.97 20.09
CA LYS A 68 -2.96 -7.84 21.31
C LYS A 68 -4.31 -7.17 21.07
N GLN A 69 -4.45 -6.41 20.00
CA GLN A 69 -5.71 -5.74 19.61
C GLN A 69 -6.56 -6.57 18.65
N LYS A 70 -6.01 -7.67 18.12
CA LYS A 70 -6.70 -8.51 17.13
C LYS A 70 -8.00 -9.05 17.70
N GLN A 71 -9.10 -8.80 17.00
CA GLN A 71 -10.42 -9.30 17.36
C GLN A 71 -10.58 -10.74 16.87
N TYR A 72 -11.17 -11.59 17.71
CA TYR A 72 -11.47 -12.98 17.38
C TYR A 72 -12.97 -13.18 17.18
N SER A 73 -13.31 -14.09 16.27
CA SER A 73 -14.69 -14.55 16.16
C SER A 73 -15.11 -15.28 17.43
N TRP A 74 -16.36 -15.14 17.83
CA TRP A 74 -16.92 -15.85 18.98
C TRP A 74 -18.35 -16.28 18.68
N PHE A 75 -18.76 -17.38 19.29
CA PHE A 75 -20.09 -17.96 19.17
C PHE A 75 -20.50 -18.53 20.53
N ASP A 76 -21.75 -18.32 20.91
CA ASP A 76 -22.33 -18.70 22.19
C ASP A 76 -23.66 -19.42 21.93
N SER A 77 -23.74 -20.67 22.39
CA SER A 77 -24.92 -21.52 22.23
C SER A 77 -25.80 -21.40 23.48
N LYS A 78 -27.09 -21.10 23.29
CA LYS A 78 -28.05 -20.89 24.37
C LYS A 78 -28.79 -22.19 24.73
N PRO A 79 -29.35 -22.30 25.95
CA PRO A 79 -30.11 -23.48 26.37
C PRO A 79 -31.34 -23.81 25.52
N ASP A 80 -31.90 -22.84 24.80
CA ASP A 80 -33.03 -23.02 23.88
C ASP A 80 -32.60 -23.54 22.49
N GLY A 81 -31.30 -23.83 22.30
CA GLY A 81 -30.72 -24.32 21.05
C GLY A 81 -30.35 -23.21 20.06
N SER A 82 -30.58 -21.94 20.39
CA SER A 82 -30.14 -20.82 19.54
C SER A 82 -28.63 -20.56 19.64
N ILE A 83 -28.04 -19.97 18.60
CA ILE A 83 -26.62 -19.57 18.58
C ILE A 83 -26.54 -18.06 18.32
N LEU A 84 -25.83 -17.35 19.19
CA LEU A 84 -25.47 -15.94 19.03
C LEU A 84 -23.96 -15.82 18.81
N GLY A 85 -23.50 -14.97 17.92
CA GLY A 85 -22.06 -14.80 17.72
C GLY A 85 -21.68 -13.60 16.87
N GLN A 86 -20.38 -13.36 16.80
CA GLN A 86 -19.76 -12.41 15.91
C GLN A 86 -18.69 -13.12 15.09
N LYS A 87 -18.82 -13.04 13.76
CA LYS A 87 -17.75 -13.45 12.85
C LYS A 87 -16.93 -12.23 12.47
N VAL A 88 -15.64 -12.28 12.75
CA VAL A 88 -14.66 -11.26 12.37
C VAL A 88 -13.81 -11.81 11.23
N THR A 89 -13.79 -11.11 10.10
CA THR A 89 -12.99 -11.47 8.92
C THR A 89 -12.17 -10.27 8.44
N PRO A 90 -10.93 -10.48 7.99
CA PRO A 90 -10.15 -9.42 7.35
C PRO A 90 -10.77 -9.02 6.00
N LEU A 91 -10.36 -7.84 5.51
CA LEU A 91 -10.58 -7.47 4.12
C LEU A 91 -9.71 -8.35 3.20
N SER A 92 -10.19 -8.65 2.00
CA SER A 92 -9.42 -9.44 1.04
C SER A 92 -8.26 -8.64 0.46
N ARG A 93 -8.50 -7.38 0.08
CA ARG A 93 -7.47 -6.50 -0.47
C ARG A 93 -7.53 -5.09 0.08
N VAL A 94 -6.38 -4.54 0.48
CA VAL A 94 -6.26 -3.14 0.91
C VAL A 94 -5.23 -2.39 0.09
N GLY A 95 -5.51 -1.11 -0.17
CA GLY A 95 -4.60 -0.17 -0.79
C GLY A 95 -3.92 0.71 0.26
N VAL A 96 -2.62 0.88 0.17
CA VAL A 96 -1.82 1.77 1.04
C VAL A 96 -1.19 2.84 0.16
N TYR A 97 -1.62 4.09 0.34
CA TYR A 97 -1.00 5.24 -0.30
C TYR A 97 0.20 5.70 0.53
N VAL A 98 1.37 5.82 -0.11
CA VAL A 98 2.58 6.34 0.52
C VAL A 98 3.08 7.54 -0.27
N PRO A 99 3.14 8.75 0.33
CA PRO A 99 3.70 9.93 -0.32
C PRO A 99 5.14 9.71 -0.78
N GLY A 100 5.48 10.23 -1.96
CA GLY A 100 6.85 10.24 -2.47
C GLY A 100 7.65 11.49 -2.08
N GLY A 101 8.86 11.60 -2.64
CA GLY A 101 9.73 12.76 -2.44
C GLY A 101 10.22 12.91 -1.00
N LYS A 102 10.25 14.15 -0.48
CA LYS A 102 10.75 14.47 0.87
C LYS A 102 9.84 13.98 2.02
N ALA A 103 8.60 13.57 1.71
CA ALA A 103 7.64 13.05 2.66
C ALA A 103 7.61 11.51 2.68
N ALA A 104 8.58 10.86 2.04
CA ALA A 104 8.74 9.41 2.02
C ALA A 104 9.23 8.89 3.38
N TYR A 105 8.28 8.53 4.27
CA TYR A 105 8.58 8.06 5.62
C TYR A 105 8.40 6.54 5.73
N PRO A 106 9.49 5.77 5.99
CA PRO A 106 9.41 4.33 6.29
C PRO A 106 8.38 4.00 7.37
N SER A 107 8.27 4.84 8.41
CA SER A 107 7.31 4.67 9.50
C SER A 107 5.85 4.64 9.04
N SER A 108 5.48 5.43 8.02
CA SER A 108 4.12 5.44 7.48
C SER A 108 3.79 4.13 6.77
N VAL A 109 4.78 3.52 6.11
CA VAL A 109 4.63 2.18 5.52
C VAL A 109 4.35 1.17 6.63
N LEU A 110 5.22 1.12 7.65
CA LEU A 110 5.09 0.15 8.75
C LEU A 110 3.73 0.26 9.46
N MET A 111 3.31 1.48 9.77
CA MET A 111 2.06 1.73 10.52
C MET A 111 0.79 1.44 9.72
N ASN A 112 0.82 1.41 8.39
CA ASN A 112 -0.34 1.02 7.58
C ASN A 112 -0.33 -0.48 7.26
N VAL A 113 0.84 -1.04 6.95
CA VAL A 113 0.98 -2.41 6.42
C VAL A 113 0.90 -3.46 7.53
N ILE A 114 1.60 -3.24 8.65
CA ILE A 114 1.70 -4.25 9.71
C ILE A 114 0.32 -4.56 10.34
N PRO A 115 -0.54 -3.57 10.66
CA PRO A 115 -1.87 -3.87 11.19
C PRO A 115 -2.73 -4.67 10.21
N ALA A 116 -2.61 -4.41 8.90
CA ALA A 116 -3.31 -5.18 7.87
C ALA A 116 -2.80 -6.63 7.81
N LYS A 117 -1.49 -6.86 7.91
CA LYS A 117 -0.93 -8.21 8.01
C LYS A 117 -1.38 -8.93 9.29
N VAL A 118 -1.40 -8.25 10.43
CA VAL A 118 -1.90 -8.82 11.70
C VAL A 118 -3.38 -9.19 11.60
N ALA A 119 -4.20 -8.34 10.98
CA ALA A 119 -5.61 -8.61 10.74
C ALA A 119 -5.82 -9.86 9.85
N GLY A 120 -4.86 -10.17 8.98
CA GLY A 120 -4.91 -11.30 8.05
C GLY A 120 -5.37 -10.92 6.65
N VAL A 121 -5.15 -9.67 6.23
CA VAL A 121 -5.43 -9.24 4.85
C VAL A 121 -4.56 -10.04 3.88
N GLU A 122 -5.19 -10.63 2.87
CA GLU A 122 -4.53 -11.53 1.91
C GLU A 122 -3.63 -10.75 0.94
N GLN A 123 -4.10 -9.59 0.48
CA GLN A 123 -3.35 -8.78 -0.49
C GLN A 123 -3.29 -7.30 -0.08
N ILE A 124 -2.07 -6.82 0.16
CA ILE A 124 -1.74 -5.43 0.45
C ILE A 124 -1.06 -4.83 -0.77
N VAL A 125 -1.74 -3.89 -1.40
CA VAL A 125 -1.26 -3.14 -2.56
C VAL A 125 -0.77 -1.79 -2.08
N MET A 126 0.49 -1.47 -2.30
CA MET A 126 1.03 -0.13 -2.04
C MET A 126 1.12 0.66 -3.33
N VAL A 127 0.75 1.94 -3.28
CA VAL A 127 0.99 2.89 -4.37
C VAL A 127 1.83 4.04 -3.84
N THR A 128 2.83 4.45 -4.61
CA THR A 128 3.67 5.58 -4.28
C THR A 128 4.15 6.27 -5.56
N PRO A 129 4.12 7.62 -5.64
CA PRO A 129 4.57 8.31 -6.84
C PRO A 129 6.07 8.09 -7.05
N PRO A 130 6.50 7.80 -8.29
CA PRO A 130 7.90 7.67 -8.61
C PRO A 130 8.60 9.04 -8.63
N GLY A 131 9.93 9.01 -8.56
CA GLY A 131 10.76 10.14 -8.99
C GLY A 131 10.68 10.35 -10.50
N LYS A 132 11.22 11.47 -10.98
CA LYS A 132 11.27 11.80 -12.42
C LYS A 132 12.05 10.75 -13.24
N ASP A 133 12.95 10.03 -12.58
CA ASP A 133 13.72 8.92 -13.13
C ASP A 133 12.92 7.60 -13.18
N GLY A 134 11.65 7.62 -12.77
CA GLY A 134 10.79 6.45 -12.69
C GLY A 134 11.06 5.55 -11.48
N LYS A 135 11.98 5.92 -10.58
CA LYS A 135 12.35 5.09 -9.42
C LYS A 135 11.58 5.46 -8.17
N VAL A 136 11.43 4.52 -7.25
CA VAL A 136 10.86 4.76 -5.92
C VAL A 136 11.99 5.01 -4.92
N ASN A 137 11.70 5.79 -3.88
CA ASN A 137 12.65 6.06 -2.81
C ASN A 137 13.14 4.73 -2.15
N PRO A 138 14.45 4.49 -2.04
CA PRO A 138 15.00 3.25 -1.50
C PRO A 138 14.51 2.91 -0.09
N ASN A 139 14.47 3.91 0.81
CA ASN A 139 14.00 3.72 2.19
C ASN A 139 12.54 3.25 2.23
N THR A 140 11.73 3.72 1.28
CA THR A 140 10.30 3.31 1.16
C THR A 140 10.17 1.89 0.64
N LEU A 141 10.94 1.51 -0.39
CA LEU A 141 10.93 0.15 -0.93
C LEU A 141 11.41 -0.88 0.10
N VAL A 142 12.51 -0.59 0.80
CA VAL A 142 13.02 -1.47 1.86
C VAL A 142 11.99 -1.62 2.98
N ALA A 143 11.38 -0.52 3.43
CA ALA A 143 10.34 -0.60 4.46
C ALA A 143 9.10 -1.40 4.01
N ALA A 144 8.69 -1.24 2.75
CA ALA A 144 7.56 -1.98 2.18
C ALA A 144 7.85 -3.48 2.08
N ASN A 145 9.06 -3.84 1.63
CA ASN A 145 9.51 -5.23 1.56
C ASN A 145 9.58 -5.87 2.95
N GLU A 146 10.24 -5.22 3.91
CA GLU A 146 10.34 -5.72 5.29
C GLU A 146 8.97 -5.83 5.97
N ALA A 147 8.04 -4.89 5.71
CA ALA A 147 6.68 -4.93 6.25
C ALA A 147 5.77 -6.00 5.61
N GLY A 148 6.20 -6.57 4.47
CA GLY A 148 5.46 -7.60 3.75
C GLY A 148 4.41 -7.08 2.79
N VAL A 149 4.57 -5.90 2.18
CA VAL A 149 3.70 -5.48 1.08
C VAL A 149 3.74 -6.51 -0.05
N ASP A 150 2.58 -6.85 -0.63
CA ASP A 150 2.50 -7.92 -1.65
C ASP A 150 2.77 -7.39 -3.06
N VAL A 151 2.32 -6.17 -3.37
CA VAL A 151 2.57 -5.51 -4.66
C VAL A 151 2.76 -4.01 -4.47
N ILE A 152 3.76 -3.43 -5.14
CA ILE A 152 4.01 -1.99 -5.14
C ILE A 152 3.86 -1.46 -6.57
N TYR A 153 3.08 -0.38 -6.73
CA TYR A 153 2.92 0.33 -8.00
C TYR A 153 3.44 1.77 -7.93
N LYS A 154 4.11 2.20 -9.01
CA LYS A 154 4.76 3.49 -9.18
C LYS A 154 3.79 4.57 -9.67
N VAL A 155 2.78 4.87 -8.85
CA VAL A 155 1.75 5.88 -9.13
C VAL A 155 1.35 6.61 -7.85
N GLY A 156 0.99 7.90 -7.94
CA GLY A 156 0.54 8.70 -6.81
C GLY A 156 -0.69 9.57 -7.11
N GLY A 157 -0.96 10.54 -6.23
CA GLY A 157 -2.04 11.52 -6.40
C GLY A 157 -3.45 10.93 -6.50
N ALA A 158 -4.39 11.76 -6.98
CA ALA A 158 -5.79 11.38 -7.16
C ALA A 158 -5.97 10.21 -8.14
N GLN A 159 -5.09 10.09 -9.14
CA GLN A 159 -5.12 9.02 -10.13
C GLN A 159 -4.83 7.65 -9.51
N ALA A 160 -3.91 7.56 -8.55
CA ALA A 160 -3.63 6.33 -7.83
C ALA A 160 -4.80 5.92 -6.92
N ILE A 161 -5.43 6.89 -6.26
CA ILE A 161 -6.65 6.63 -5.45
C ILE A 161 -7.78 6.11 -6.33
N ALA A 162 -7.98 6.71 -7.50
CA ALA A 162 -8.98 6.25 -8.47
C ALA A 162 -8.65 4.83 -8.99
N ALA A 163 -7.39 4.53 -9.28
CA ALA A 163 -6.96 3.20 -9.73
C ALA A 163 -7.20 2.13 -8.64
N LEU A 164 -6.90 2.44 -7.37
CA LEU A 164 -7.19 1.53 -6.26
C LEU A 164 -8.70 1.36 -6.03
N ALA A 165 -9.50 2.41 -6.19
CA ALA A 165 -10.94 2.37 -5.93
C ALA A 165 -11.73 1.67 -7.05
N TYR A 166 -11.41 1.95 -8.31
CA TYR A 166 -12.17 1.45 -9.46
C TYR A 166 -11.51 0.25 -10.14
N GLY A 167 -10.20 0.11 -10.00
CA GLY A 167 -9.40 -0.83 -10.77
C GLY A 167 -9.04 -0.28 -12.15
N THR A 168 -7.93 -0.79 -12.69
CA THR A 168 -7.48 -0.64 -14.07
C THR A 168 -7.00 -2.00 -14.58
N GLU A 169 -6.50 -2.04 -15.81
CA GLU A 169 -5.88 -3.23 -16.39
C GLU A 169 -4.64 -3.68 -15.60
N SER A 170 -3.84 -2.73 -15.10
CA SER A 170 -2.64 -3.02 -14.29
C SER A 170 -2.90 -3.14 -12.79
N ILE A 171 -3.85 -2.38 -12.23
CA ILE A 171 -4.10 -2.31 -10.78
C ILE A 171 -5.50 -2.81 -10.49
N ALA A 172 -5.61 -3.98 -9.87
CA ALA A 172 -6.91 -4.49 -9.47
C ALA A 172 -7.46 -3.71 -8.26
N LYS A 173 -8.78 -3.42 -8.27
CA LYS A 173 -9.45 -2.66 -7.20
C LYS A 173 -9.26 -3.28 -5.81
N VAL A 174 -9.28 -2.44 -4.79
CA VAL A 174 -9.15 -2.82 -3.37
C VAL A 174 -10.44 -2.53 -2.59
N ASP A 175 -10.61 -3.14 -1.42
CA ASP A 175 -11.80 -2.98 -0.58
C ASP A 175 -11.71 -1.74 0.32
N LYS A 176 -10.49 -1.31 0.66
CA LYS A 176 -10.24 -0.13 1.49
C LYS A 176 -8.90 0.51 1.13
N ILE A 177 -8.87 1.84 1.13
CA ILE A 177 -7.65 2.63 0.92
C ILE A 177 -7.31 3.35 2.24
N VAL A 178 -6.04 3.30 2.61
CA VAL A 178 -5.46 4.00 3.77
C VAL A 178 -4.17 4.71 3.39
N GLY A 179 -3.67 5.56 4.26
CA GLY A 179 -2.43 6.32 4.05
C GLY A 179 -2.71 7.79 3.77
N PRO A 180 -2.06 8.72 4.48
CA PRO A 180 -2.27 10.15 4.28
C PRO A 180 -1.66 10.61 2.95
N GLY A 181 -2.25 11.65 2.37
CA GLY A 181 -1.70 12.30 1.18
C GLY A 181 -1.94 13.81 1.19
N ASN A 182 -1.66 14.45 0.06
CA ASN A 182 -1.91 15.87 -0.13
C ASN A 182 -3.41 16.17 -0.37
N ILE A 183 -3.75 17.43 -0.60
CA ILE A 183 -5.14 17.88 -0.84
C ILE A 183 -5.84 17.19 -2.02
N TYR A 184 -5.10 16.61 -2.97
CA TYR A 184 -5.70 15.87 -4.09
C TYR A 184 -5.98 14.41 -3.74
N VAL A 185 -5.33 13.88 -2.70
CA VAL A 185 -5.53 12.52 -2.19
C VAL A 185 -6.68 12.48 -1.17
N ALA A 186 -6.85 13.56 -0.40
CA ALA A 186 -7.92 13.74 0.57
C ALA A 186 -9.29 13.95 -0.11
#